data_AF-A0A350HBR4-F1
#
_entry.id   AF-A0A350HBR4-F1
#
_cell.length_a   1.000
_cell.length_b   1.000
_cell.length_c   1.000
_cell.angle_alpha   90.00
_cell.angle_beta   90.00
_cell.angle_gamma   90.00
#
_symmetry.space_group_name_H-M   'P 1'
#
loop_
_entity.id
_entity.type
_entity.pdbx_description
1 polymer ?
#
loop_
_entity_poly.entity_id
_entity_poly.type
_entity_poly.pdbx_seq_one_letter_code
_entity_poly.pdbx_strand_id
1 'polypeptide(L)' 'MKTETQRINVQFSKEKYELIEHLAELENVSLSEKVRQLIESALENAEDMNLMMIAEKRLSKYNRKNVLKKEDIIK' A
#
# COMPACT_ATOMS: atom_id res chain seq x y z
N MET A 1 18.69 -4.92 16.59
CA MET A 1 18.96 -4.15 15.35
C MET A 1 18.60 -2.71 15.63
N LYS A 2 19.47 -1.73 15.32
CA LYS A 2 19.12 -0.31 15.41
C LYS A 2 18.17 -0.01 14.24
N THR A 3 16.87 0.00 14.48
CA THR A 3 15.92 0.50 13.49
C THR A 3 15.99 2.01 13.56
N GLU A 4 16.80 2.62 12.70
CA GLU A 4 16.86 4.08 12.61
C GLU A 4 15.55 4.59 12.01
N THR A 5 14.67 5.14 12.85
CA THR A 5 13.43 5.77 12.41
C THR A 5 13.72 7.09 11.71
N GLN A 6 13.47 7.14 10.40
CA GLN A 6 13.53 8.35 9.59
C GLN A 6 12.31 9.23 9.90
N ARG A 7 12.52 10.54 10.10
CA ARG A 7 11.42 11.49 10.35
C ARG A 7 11.05 12.19 9.04
N ILE A 8 9.75 12.21 8.75
CA ILE A 8 9.19 12.94 7.61
C ILE A 8 8.29 14.04 8.18
N ASN A 9 8.58 15.29 7.81
CA ASN A 9 7.72 16.42 8.14
C ASN A 9 6.69 16.59 7.02
N VAL A 10 5.41 16.66 7.38
CA VAL A 10 4.28 16.80 6.46
C VAL A 10 3.41 17.98 6.90
N GLN A 11 2.80 18.66 5.94
CA GLN A 11 1.89 19.78 6.21
C GLN A 11 0.47 19.40 5.79
N PHE A 12 -0.48 19.63 6.69
CA PHE A 12 -1.90 19.40 6.44
C PHE A 12 -2.66 20.72 6.45
N SER A 13 -3.81 20.76 5.76
CA SER A 13 -4.77 21.85 5.97
C SER A 13 -5.36 21.74 7.38
N LYS A 14 -5.91 22.85 7.89
CA LYS A 14 -6.49 22.89 9.23
C LYS A 14 -7.58 21.84 9.41
N GLU A 15 -8.46 21.70 8.43
CA GLU A 15 -9.59 20.75 8.48
C GLU A 15 -9.10 19.30 8.56
N LYS A 16 -8.03 18.97 7.81
CA LYS A 16 -7.45 17.62 7.84
C LYS A 16 -6.72 17.35 9.15
N TYR A 17 -6.02 18.35 9.69
CA TYR A 17 -5.36 18.23 10.97
C TYR A 17 -6.37 17.94 12.09
N GLU A 18 -7.43 18.74 12.18
CA GLU A 18 -8.50 18.57 13.18
C GLU A 18 -9.19 17.22 13.06
N LEU A 19 -9.40 16.73 11.83
CA LEU A 19 -9.94 15.40 11.61
C LEU A 19 -9.00 14.29 12.09
N ILE A 20 -7.69 14.40 11.81
CA ILE A 20 -6.70 13.43 12.27
C ILE A 20 -6.59 13.45 13.80
N GLU A 21 -6.64 14.64 14.40
CA GLU A 21 -6.65 14.84 15.85
C GLU A 21 -7.84 14.15 16.49
N HIS A 22 -9.05 14.40 15.97
CA HIS A 22 -10.26 13.74 16.45
C HIS A 22 -10.20 12.22 16.31
N LEU A 23 -9.68 11.70 15.18
CA LEU A 23 -9.52 10.26 14.99
C LEU A 23 -8.50 9.65 15.95
N ALA A 24 -7.43 10.38 16.30
CA ALA A 24 -6.44 9.93 17.26
C ALA A 24 -7.02 9.89 18.68
N GLU A 25 -7.82 10.89 19.05
CA GLU A 25 -8.54 10.94 20.33
C GLU A 25 -9.54 9.79 20.47
N LEU A 26 -10.34 9.52 19.44
CA LEU A 26 -11.33 8.44 19.43
C LEU A 26 -10.70 7.07 19.68
N GLU A 27 -9.48 6.85 19.17
CA GLU A 27 -8.74 5.60 19.29
C GLU A 27 -7.75 5.60 20.46
N ASN A 28 -7.67 6.69 21.22
CA ASN A 28 -6.76 6.88 22.34
C ASN A 28 -5.28 6.60 21.97
N VAL A 29 -4.85 7.10 20.81
CA VAL A 29 -3.48 6.99 20.29
C VAL A 29 -2.86 8.37 20.08
N SER A 30 -1.53 8.42 19.93
CA SER A 30 -0.86 9.68 19.61
C SER A 30 -1.16 10.14 18.18
N LEU A 31 -1.14 11.46 17.93
CA LEU A 31 -1.32 12.02 16.59
C LEU A 31 -0.32 11.42 15.58
N SER A 32 0.94 11.31 15.99
CA SER A 32 2.01 10.70 15.20
C SER A 32 1.74 9.25 14.84
N GLU A 33 1.17 8.47 15.76
CA GLU A 33 0.82 7.08 15.52
C GLU A 33 -0.36 6.98 14.55
N LYS A 34 -1.36 7.83 14.72
CA LYS A 34 -2.51 7.89 13.81
C LYS A 34 -2.10 8.26 12.40
N VAL A 35 -1.24 9.27 12.24
CA VAL A 35 -0.68 9.67 10.94
C VAL A 35 0.12 8.53 10.32
N ARG A 36 0.95 7.84 11.11
CA ARG A 36 1.72 6.67 10.62
C ARG A 36 0.79 5.58 10.09
N GLN A 37 -0.22 5.18 10.86
CA GLN A 37 -1.20 4.17 10.45
C GLN A 37 -1.92 4.55 9.15
N LEU A 38 -2.39 5.79 9.04
CA LEU A 38 -3.06 6.28 7.83
C LEU A 38 -2.14 6.23 6.60
N ILE A 39 -0.86 6.56 6.76
CA ILE A 39 0.13 6.48 5.67
C ILE A 39 0.43 5.02 5.32
N GLU A 40 0.62 4.14 6.30
CA GLU A 40 0.85 2.71 6.07
C GLU A 40 -0.30 2.08 5.28
N SER A 41 -1.55 2.30 5.72
CA SER A 41 -2.73 1.82 4.99
C SER A 41 -2.86 2.43 3.59
N ALA A 42 -2.46 3.69 3.39
CA ALA A 42 -2.48 4.30 2.05
C ALA A 42 -1.43 3.66 1.11
N LEU A 43 -0.26 3.29 1.63
CA LEU A 43 0.79 2.61 0.87
C LEU A 43 0.37 1.19 0.49
N GLU A 44 -0.22 0.44 1.41
CA GLU A 44 -0.76 -0.90 1.16
C GLU A 44 -1.83 -0.86 0.05
N ASN A 45 -2.79 0.07 0.14
CA ASN A 45 -3.80 0.25 -0.91
C ASN A 45 -3.19 0.61 -2.27
N ALA A 46 -2.15 1.44 -2.30
CA ALA A 46 -1.46 1.81 -3.54
C ALA A 46 -0.73 0.60 -4.16
N GLU A 47 -0.15 -0.27 -3.32
CA GLU A 47 0.46 -1.52 -3.76
C GLU A 47 -0.57 -2.47 -4.35
N ASP A 48 -1.70 -2.68 -3.67
CA ASP A 48 -2.78 -3.54 -4.15
C ASP A 48 -3.32 -3.09 -5.50
N MET A 49 -3.54 -1.78 -5.68
CA MET A 49 -3.94 -1.22 -6.97
C MET A 49 -2.92 -1.52 -8.08
N ASN A 50 -1.63 -1.40 -7.77
CA ASN A 50 -0.57 -1.67 -8.74
C ASN A 50 -0.49 -3.18 -9.09
N LEU A 51 -0.61 -4.05 -8.10
CA LEU A 51 -0.66 -5.51 -8.30
C LEU A 51 -1.86 -5.90 -9.16
N MET A 52 -3.02 -5.29 -8.94
CA MET A 52 -4.22 -5.49 -9.77
C MET A 52 -3.94 -5.10 -11.24
N MET A 53 -3.33 -3.94 -11.49
CA MET A 53 -2.95 -3.52 -12.85
C MET A 53 -1.97 -4.50 -13.53
N ILE A 54 -1.02 -5.05 -12.78
CA ILE A 54 -0.09 -6.07 -13.29
C ILE A 54 -0.85 -7.35 -13.65
N ALA A 55 -1.79 -7.78 -12.80
CA ALA A 55 -2.61 -8.96 -13.04
C ALA A 55 -3.46 -8.78 -14.31
N GLU A 56 -4.13 -7.64 -14.47
CA GLU A 56 -4.90 -7.32 -15.68
C GLU A 56 -4.04 -7.32 -16.95
N LYS A 57 -2.84 -6.75 -16.90
CA LYS A 57 -1.89 -6.78 -18.03
C LYS A 57 -1.46 -8.19 -18.39
N ARG A 58 -1.34 -9.09 -17.42
CA ARG A 58 -1.04 -10.51 -17.67
C ARG A 58 -2.24 -11.24 -18.24
N LEU A 59 -3.43 -11.04 -17.67
CA LEU A 59 -4.69 -11.66 -18.11
C LEU A 59 -5.07 -11.23 -19.54
N SER A 60 -4.96 -9.95 -19.87
CA SER A 60 -5.23 -9.45 -21.23
C SER A 60 -4.33 -10.05 -22.30
N LYS A 61 -3.10 -10.43 -21.95
CA LYS A 61 -2.15 -11.11 -22.84
C LYS A 61 -2.21 -12.64 -22.74
N TYR A 62 -3.01 -13.17 -21.81
CA TYR A 62 -3.10 -14.61 -21.58
C TYR A 62 -3.86 -15.28 -22.72
N ASN A 63 -3.15 -16.07 -23.51
CA ASN A 63 -3.73 -16.97 -24.48
C ASN A 63 -3.46 -18.40 -24.06
N ARG A 64 -4.52 -19.14 -23.72
CA ARG A 64 -4.45 -20.54 -23.27
C ARG A 64 -3.72 -21.46 -24.26
N LYS A 65 -3.66 -21.09 -25.55
CA LYS A 65 -2.96 -21.83 -26.61
C LYS A 65 -1.44 -21.67 -26.56
N ASN A 66 -0.93 -20.61 -25.94
CA ASN A 66 0.50 -20.28 -25.85
C ASN A 66 1.09 -20.62 -24.47
N VAL A 67 0.36 -21.39 -23.65
CA VAL A 67 0.84 -21.84 -22.34
C VAL A 67 1.79 -23.00 -22.58
N LEU A 68 3.05 -22.83 -22.16
CA LEU A 68 4.06 -23.89 -22.19
C LEU A 68 3.55 -25.10 -21.40
N LYS A 69 3.62 -26.27 -22.02
CA LYS A 69 3.30 -27.52 -21.34
C LYS A 69 4.54 -28.02 -20.59
N LYS A 70 4.32 -28.91 -19.61
CA LYS A 70 5.41 -29.52 -18.84
C LYS A 70 6.41 -30.24 -19.75
N GLU A 71 5.94 -30.80 -20.86
CA GLU A 71 6.75 -31.44 -21.89
C GLU A 71 7.69 -30.46 -22.62
N ASP A 72 7.38 -29.15 -22.66
CA ASP A 72 8.20 -28.13 -23.34
C ASP A 72 9.38 -27.66 -22.48
N ILE A 73 9.37 -27.93 -21.17
CA ILE A 73 10.30 -27.35 -20.18
C ILE A 73 11.32 -28.38 -19.66
N ILE A 74 10.97 -29.67 -19.64
CA ILE A 74 11.87 -30.72 -19.15
C ILE A 74 12.61 -31.33 -20.33
N LYS A 75 13.91 -31.02 -20.46
CA LYS A 75 14.88 -31.72 -21.30
C LYS A 75 15.55 -32.86 -20.55
#